data_AF-A0A533V4Y8-F1
#
_entry.id   AF-A0A533V4Y8-F1
#
_cell.length_a   1.000
_cell.length_b   1.000
_cell.length_c   1.000
_cell.angle_alpha   90.00
_cell.angle_beta   90.00
_cell.angle_gamma   90.00
#
_symmetry.space_group_name_H-M   'P 1'
#
loop_
_entity.id
_entity.type
_entity.pdbx_description
1 polymer ?
#
loop_
_entity_poly.entity_id
_entity_poly.type
_entity_poly.pdbx_seq_one_letter_code
_entity_poly.pdbx_strand_id
1 'polypeptide(L)'
;MAVIVSLVIIYTKVSSEPLFVSFFGETIKIINGSRMAFSPQIAASGGNVYVVWADKSTGYGDIYLKKITNNNTIFNSTLNLSNNHGNSTNPQIAASGGNVYVVWADDSGSADGNGDVFFSSSTDNGTSFDKPTNLSNNHGNSTNPQISTSGSNVYVLWSDFLSTKTEINYKHIGIIGLK
;
A
#
# COMPACT_ATOMS: atom_id res chain seq x y z
N MET A 1 -14.93 -31.91 -4.12
CA MET A 1 -15.60 -30.73 -4.70
C MET A 1 -15.12 -29.52 -3.92
N ALA A 2 -14.21 -28.74 -4.49
CA ALA A 2 -13.61 -27.60 -3.78
C ALA A 2 -14.50 -26.37 -3.95
N VAL A 3 -14.86 -25.74 -2.84
CA VAL A 3 -15.61 -24.49 -2.80
C VAL A 3 -14.68 -23.36 -3.26
N ILE A 4 -15.09 -22.63 -4.29
CA ILE A 4 -14.35 -21.50 -4.83
C ILE A 4 -14.60 -20.31 -3.89
N VAL A 5 -13.55 -19.77 -3.28
CA VAL A 5 -13.59 -18.48 -2.57
C VAL A 5 -12.75 -17.50 -3.38
N SER A 6 -13.40 -16.53 -4.02
CA SER A 6 -12.75 -15.43 -4.73
C SER A 6 -12.75 -14.20 -3.82
N LEU A 7 -11.59 -13.56 -3.63
CA LEU A 7 -11.54 -12.27 -2.95
C LEU A 7 -12.10 -11.19 -3.88
N VAL A 8 -13.02 -10.38 -3.38
CA VAL A 8 -13.55 -9.20 -4.06
C VAL A 8 -13.09 -7.98 -3.27
N ILE A 9 -12.14 -7.21 -3.83
CA ILE A 9 -11.75 -5.91 -3.27
C ILE A 9 -12.73 -4.88 -3.81
N ILE A 10 -13.60 -4.37 -2.94
CA ILE A 10 -14.64 -3.40 -3.28
C ILE A 10 -14.13 -2.01 -2.86
N TYR A 11 -14.19 -1.03 -3.76
CA TYR A 11 -14.06 0.37 -3.37
C TYR A 11 -15.26 1.18 -3.86
N THR A 12 -15.62 2.22 -3.12
CA THR A 12 -16.73 3.13 -3.46
C THR A 12 -16.27 4.58 -3.41
N LYS A 13 -16.78 5.39 -4.33
CA LYS A 13 -16.57 6.84 -4.38
C LYS A 13 -17.79 7.51 -3.75
N VAL A 14 -17.58 8.27 -2.66
CA VAL A 14 -18.62 9.07 -2.02
C VAL A 14 -18.50 10.51 -2.52
N SER A 15 -19.50 11.03 -3.24
CA SER A 15 -19.58 12.45 -3.61
C SER A 15 -20.27 13.27 -2.52
N SER A 16 -19.85 14.51 -2.30
CA SER A 16 -20.28 15.39 -1.22
C SER A 16 -21.59 16.16 -1.46
N GLU A 17 -22.43 15.75 -2.41
CA GLU A 17 -23.68 16.46 -2.75
C GLU A 17 -24.89 15.79 -2.07
N PRO A 18 -25.74 16.52 -1.31
CA PRO A 18 -26.91 15.94 -0.70
C PRO A 18 -28.11 16.03 -1.66
N LEU A 19 -28.65 14.86 -2.07
CA LEU A 19 -30.08 14.49 -2.15
C LEU A 19 -30.32 13.41 -3.22
N PHE A 20 -30.66 12.23 -2.70
CA PHE A 20 -31.43 11.13 -3.29
C PHE A 20 -30.89 10.27 -4.46
N VAL A 21 -31.00 8.97 -4.18
CA VAL A 21 -30.94 7.76 -5.03
C VAL A 21 -29.54 7.23 -5.34
N SER A 22 -29.23 6.13 -4.65
CA SER A 22 -28.17 5.16 -4.92
C SER A 22 -27.88 5.00 -6.41
N PHE A 23 -26.64 5.25 -6.81
CA PHE A 23 -26.00 4.54 -7.90
C PHE A 23 -24.59 4.16 -7.46
N PHE A 24 -24.49 3.02 -6.76
CA PHE A 24 -23.28 2.23 -6.93
C PHE A 24 -23.23 1.84 -8.41
N GLY A 25 -22.17 2.25 -9.11
CA GLY A 25 -21.90 1.74 -10.46
C GLY A 25 -21.59 0.24 -10.43
N GLU A 26 -21.34 -0.34 -11.61
CA GLU A 26 -20.94 -1.75 -11.68
C GLU A 26 -19.67 -2.03 -10.85
N THR A 27 -19.60 -3.23 -10.29
CA THR A 27 -18.41 -3.68 -9.56
C THR A 27 -17.24 -3.84 -10.54
N ILE A 28 -16.18 -3.08 -10.31
CA ILE A 28 -14.95 -3.16 -11.10
C ILE A 28 -14.00 -4.16 -10.44
N LYS A 29 -13.70 -5.27 -11.12
CA LYS A 29 -12.69 -6.23 -10.67
C LYS A 29 -11.29 -5.69 -10.96
N ILE A 30 -10.53 -5.39 -9.92
CA ILE A 30 -9.16 -4.83 -10.03
C ILE A 30 -8.14 -5.93 -10.42
N ILE A 31 -8.36 -7.15 -9.92
CA ILE A 31 -7.51 -8.32 -10.12
C ILE A 31 -8.39 -9.50 -10.52
N ASN A 32 -7.97 -10.26 -11.52
CA ASN A 32 -8.58 -11.53 -11.90
C ASN A 32 -7.56 -12.65 -11.65
N GLY A 33 -7.92 -13.65 -10.83
CA GLY A 33 -7.17 -14.90 -10.73
C GLY A 33 -6.21 -15.06 -9.55
N SER A 34 -5.98 -14.04 -8.72
CA SER A 34 -5.23 -14.25 -7.48
C SER A 34 -6.06 -15.02 -6.46
N ARG A 35 -5.50 -16.12 -5.95
CA ARG A 35 -6.10 -16.95 -4.90
C ARG A 35 -5.61 -16.56 -3.50
N MET A 36 -4.64 -15.64 -3.42
CA MET A 36 -3.96 -15.30 -2.17
C MET A 36 -3.66 -13.81 -2.06
N ALA A 37 -4.51 -12.95 -2.66
CA ALA A 37 -4.53 -11.52 -2.36
C ALA A 37 -5.19 -11.29 -0.98
N PHE A 38 -4.71 -10.32 -0.20
CA PHE A 38 -5.24 -9.96 1.12
C PHE A 38 -4.79 -8.55 1.52
N SER A 39 -5.33 -8.05 2.62
CA SER A 39 -5.02 -6.72 3.20
C SER A 39 -5.07 -5.56 2.20
N PRO A 40 -6.16 -5.41 1.40
CA PRO A 40 -6.26 -4.32 0.46
C PRO A 40 -6.35 -2.96 1.18
N GLN A 41 -5.74 -1.94 0.63
CA GLN A 41 -5.86 -0.55 1.05
C GLN A 41 -6.06 0.37 -0.16
N ILE A 42 -6.58 1.57 0.07
CA ILE A 42 -6.94 2.51 -0.99
C ILE A 42 -6.58 3.95 -0.60
N ALA A 43 -6.11 4.73 -1.58
CA ALA A 43 -5.99 6.17 -1.49
C ALA A 43 -6.49 6.83 -2.78
N ALA A 44 -6.88 8.10 -2.72
CA ALA A 44 -7.29 8.86 -3.89
C ALA A 44 -6.70 10.28 -3.88
N SER A 45 -6.23 10.75 -5.02
CA SER A 45 -5.74 12.12 -5.19
C SER A 45 -5.74 12.52 -6.66
N GLY A 46 -6.03 13.79 -6.95
CA GLY A 46 -5.94 14.34 -8.31
C GLY A 46 -6.78 13.58 -9.36
N GLY A 47 -7.88 12.95 -8.93
CA GLY A 47 -8.71 12.15 -9.83
C GLY A 47 -8.17 10.75 -10.15
N ASN A 48 -7.18 10.28 -9.41
CA ASN A 48 -6.71 8.91 -9.46
C ASN A 48 -7.09 8.21 -8.15
N VAL A 49 -7.36 6.91 -8.27
CA VAL A 49 -7.54 5.98 -7.18
C VAL A 49 -6.38 4.97 -7.25
N TYR A 50 -5.78 4.69 -6.11
CA TYR A 50 -4.67 3.77 -5.96
C TYR A 50 -5.08 2.68 -5.01
N VAL A 51 -4.96 1.43 -5.44
CA VAL A 51 -5.26 0.26 -4.61
C VAL A 51 -3.98 -0.52 -4.43
N VAL A 52 -3.65 -0.83 -3.18
CA VAL A 52 -2.52 -1.69 -2.82
C VAL A 52 -3.03 -2.93 -2.12
N TRP A 53 -2.33 -4.04 -2.28
CA TRP A 53 -2.65 -5.28 -1.59
C TRP A 53 -1.39 -6.12 -1.44
N ALA A 54 -1.43 -7.05 -0.49
CA ALA A 54 -0.44 -8.11 -0.42
C ALA A 54 -0.96 -9.33 -1.20
N ASP A 55 -0.08 -10.04 -1.89
CA ASP A 55 -0.43 -11.24 -2.67
C ASP A 55 0.63 -12.32 -2.49
N LYS A 56 0.21 -13.55 -2.17
CA LYS A 56 1.09 -14.71 -1.95
C LYS A 56 1.10 -15.71 -3.11
N SER A 57 0.58 -15.34 -4.27
CA SER A 57 0.46 -16.25 -5.42
C SER A 57 1.80 -16.71 -6.01
N THR A 58 2.90 -15.99 -5.74
CA THR A 58 4.27 -16.33 -6.17
C THR A 58 5.06 -17.14 -5.13
N GLY A 59 4.46 -17.47 -3.98
CA GLY A 59 5.08 -18.26 -2.90
C GLY A 59 5.49 -17.43 -1.68
N TYR A 60 5.92 -16.18 -1.90
CA TYR A 60 6.12 -15.17 -0.85
C TYR A 60 5.06 -14.07 -0.98
N GLY A 61 4.80 -13.34 0.10
CA GLY A 61 3.95 -12.15 0.03
C GLY A 61 4.66 -11.03 -0.72
N ASP A 62 4.03 -10.47 -1.74
CA ASP A 62 4.50 -9.29 -2.45
C ASP A 62 3.46 -8.15 -2.34
N ILE A 63 3.93 -6.91 -2.26
CA ILE A 63 3.05 -5.73 -2.30
C ILE A 63 2.85 -5.30 -3.74
N TYR A 64 1.61 -5.34 -4.17
CA TYR A 64 1.22 -4.87 -5.48
C TYR A 64 0.40 -3.60 -5.41
N LEU A 65 0.49 -2.80 -6.47
CA LEU A 65 -0.29 -1.59 -6.65
C LEU A 65 -0.97 -1.57 -8.02
N LYS A 66 -2.19 -1.03 -8.03
CA LYS A 66 -2.90 -0.66 -9.26
C LYS A 66 -3.47 0.74 -9.17
N LYS A 67 -3.29 1.48 -10.26
CA LYS A 67 -3.87 2.81 -10.48
C LYS A 67 -5.17 2.68 -11.28
N ILE A 68 -6.15 3.48 -10.89
CA ILE A 68 -7.44 3.62 -11.56
C ILE A 68 -7.67 5.11 -11.76
N THR A 69 -8.04 5.51 -12.97
CA THR A 69 -8.27 6.92 -13.31
C THR A 69 -9.73 7.31 -13.07
N ASN A 70 -10.03 8.61 -13.14
CA ASN A 70 -11.38 9.18 -12.99
C ASN A 70 -12.46 8.51 -13.85
N ASN A 71 -12.10 7.98 -15.01
CA ASN A 71 -13.03 7.33 -15.93
C ASN A 71 -13.16 5.82 -15.66
N ASN A 72 -12.77 5.38 -14.45
CA ASN A 72 -12.70 3.96 -14.06
C ASN A 72 -11.80 3.11 -14.97
N THR A 73 -10.92 3.75 -15.74
CA THR A 73 -9.92 3.04 -16.54
C THR A 73 -8.85 2.51 -15.60
N ILE A 74 -8.80 1.18 -15.49
CA ILE A 74 -7.75 0.46 -14.77
C ILE A 74 -6.48 0.50 -15.61
N PHE A 75 -5.35 0.91 -15.03
CA PHE A 75 -4.07 0.80 -15.72
C PHE A 75 -3.70 -0.67 -15.95
N ASN A 76 -3.22 -0.99 -17.16
CA ASN A 76 -2.95 -2.37 -17.56
C ASN A 76 -1.83 -3.02 -16.74
N SER A 77 -0.84 -2.25 -16.31
CA SER A 77 0.26 -2.74 -15.48
C SER A 77 -0.14 -2.80 -14.01
N THR A 78 -0.04 -3.99 -13.42
CA THR A 78 0.08 -4.14 -11.97
C THR A 78 1.56 -3.98 -11.60
N LEU A 79 1.87 -3.09 -10.65
CA LEU A 79 3.24 -2.87 -10.18
C LEU A 79 3.53 -3.75 -8.97
N ASN A 80 4.66 -4.47 -8.98
CA ASN A 80 5.20 -5.12 -7.77
C ASN A 80 6.17 -4.14 -7.08
N LEU A 81 5.82 -3.67 -5.89
CA LEU A 81 6.57 -2.65 -5.15
C LEU A 81 7.66 -3.26 -4.27
N SER A 82 7.46 -4.46 -3.72
CA SER A 82 8.44 -5.14 -2.87
C SER A 82 9.47 -5.90 -3.69
N ASN A 83 9.00 -6.77 -4.59
CA ASN A 83 9.75 -7.57 -5.55
C ASN A 83 11.10 -8.09 -5.03
N ASN A 84 11.06 -8.78 -3.88
CA ASN A 84 12.24 -9.33 -3.22
C ASN A 84 11.98 -10.76 -2.72
N HIS A 85 12.90 -11.32 -1.95
CA HIS A 85 12.83 -12.71 -1.48
C HIS A 85 12.12 -12.88 -0.13
N GLY A 86 11.75 -11.77 0.52
CA GLY A 86 11.04 -11.77 1.79
C GLY A 86 9.53 -11.81 1.60
N ASN A 87 8.82 -12.01 2.69
CA ASN A 87 7.38 -11.99 2.78
C ASN A 87 6.90 -10.58 3.18
N SER A 88 6.49 -9.82 2.18
CA SER A 88 5.87 -8.51 2.34
C SER A 88 4.39 -8.60 2.70
N THR A 89 3.99 -7.84 3.72
CA THR A 89 2.63 -7.84 4.28
C THR A 89 2.21 -6.46 4.80
N ASN A 90 0.93 -6.36 5.19
CA ASN A 90 0.35 -5.18 5.84
C ASN A 90 0.66 -3.85 5.12
N PRO A 91 0.39 -3.74 3.82
CA PRO A 91 0.63 -2.50 3.10
C PRO A 91 -0.31 -1.41 3.61
N GLN A 92 0.12 -0.15 3.50
CA GLN A 92 -0.68 1.05 3.69
C GLN A 92 -0.31 2.07 2.61
N ILE A 93 -1.25 2.93 2.24
CA ILE A 93 -1.07 3.90 1.16
C ILE A 93 -1.65 5.27 1.52
N ALA A 94 -0.95 6.33 1.11
CA ALA A 94 -1.43 7.70 1.12
C ALA A 94 -1.10 8.39 -0.22
N ALA A 95 -1.91 9.38 -0.63
CA ALA A 95 -1.69 10.11 -1.87
C ALA A 95 -2.04 11.60 -1.72
N SER A 96 -1.20 12.49 -2.23
CA SER A 96 -1.40 13.94 -2.17
C SER A 96 -0.62 14.67 -3.27
N GLY A 97 -1.30 15.59 -3.97
CA GLY A 97 -0.64 16.50 -4.93
C GLY A 97 0.08 15.80 -6.08
N GLY A 98 -0.42 14.65 -6.53
CA GLY A 98 0.20 13.81 -7.56
C GLY A 98 1.28 12.84 -7.05
N ASN A 99 1.59 12.89 -5.76
CA ASN A 99 2.48 11.94 -5.12
C ASN A 99 1.71 10.77 -4.49
N VAL A 100 2.33 9.61 -4.47
CA VAL A 100 1.80 8.38 -3.87
C VAL A 100 2.86 7.77 -2.98
N TYR A 101 2.48 7.36 -1.79
CA TYR A 101 3.38 6.81 -0.78
C TYR A 101 2.83 5.49 -0.29
N VAL A 102 3.68 4.46 -0.28
CA VAL A 102 3.32 3.13 0.18
C VAL A 102 4.32 2.68 1.23
N VAL A 103 3.80 2.14 2.33
CA VAL A 103 4.59 1.48 3.37
C VAL A 103 4.10 0.06 3.58
N TRP A 104 4.98 -0.84 3.98
CA TRP A 104 4.65 -2.23 4.27
C TRP A 104 5.65 -2.84 5.26
N ALA A 105 5.29 -3.98 5.84
CA ALA A 105 6.20 -4.81 6.61
C ALA A 105 6.82 -5.88 5.71
N ASP A 106 8.11 -6.14 5.84
CA ASP A 106 8.89 -7.03 4.98
C ASP A 106 10.02 -7.68 5.76
N ASP A 107 10.20 -9.00 5.67
CA ASP A 107 11.26 -9.73 6.40
C ASP A 107 12.55 -9.96 5.57
N SER A 108 12.63 -9.43 4.34
CA SER A 108 13.82 -9.57 3.47
C SER A 108 15.06 -8.85 4.00
N GLY A 109 14.89 -7.90 4.93
CA GLY A 109 15.98 -7.14 5.56
C GLY A 109 16.69 -7.89 6.69
N SER A 110 16.12 -9.00 7.19
CA SER A 110 16.57 -9.65 8.41
C SER A 110 17.01 -11.10 8.19
N ALA A 111 18.20 -11.44 8.68
CA ALA A 111 18.66 -12.83 8.71
C ALA A 111 17.86 -13.72 9.68
N ASP A 112 17.22 -13.10 10.68
CA ASP A 112 16.46 -13.79 11.73
C ASP A 112 14.96 -13.91 11.39
N GLY A 113 14.54 -13.42 10.21
CA GLY A 113 13.14 -13.39 9.77
C GLY A 113 12.28 -12.34 10.48
N ASN A 114 12.91 -11.37 11.17
CA ASN A 114 12.19 -10.24 11.73
C ASN A 114 11.73 -9.30 10.62
N GLY A 115 10.52 -8.76 10.76
CA GLY A 115 9.99 -7.76 9.84
C GLY A 115 10.66 -6.40 10.02
N ASP A 116 10.81 -5.69 8.92
CA ASP A 116 11.20 -4.29 8.82
C ASP A 116 10.10 -3.50 8.12
N VAL A 117 10.03 -2.19 8.37
CA VAL A 117 9.09 -1.30 7.69
C VAL A 117 9.77 -0.66 6.49
N PHE A 118 9.28 -1.00 5.30
CA PHE A 118 9.75 -0.43 4.05
C PHE A 118 8.82 0.66 3.53
N PHE A 119 9.39 1.53 2.71
CA PHE A 119 8.73 2.67 2.09
C PHE A 119 9.13 2.79 0.63
N SER A 120 8.17 3.16 -0.23
CA SER A 120 8.42 3.62 -1.58
C SER A 120 7.47 4.75 -1.95
N SER A 121 7.96 5.68 -2.77
CA SER A 121 7.24 6.86 -3.23
C SER A 121 7.17 6.92 -4.74
N SER A 122 6.14 7.61 -5.22
CA SER A 122 5.97 8.02 -6.61
C SER A 122 5.68 9.51 -6.64
N THR A 123 6.33 10.23 -7.55
CA THR A 123 6.07 11.65 -7.82
C THR A 123 5.39 11.89 -9.17
N ASP A 124 4.98 10.82 -9.86
CA ASP A 124 4.43 10.82 -11.22
C ASP A 124 3.01 10.23 -11.30
N ASN A 125 2.21 10.47 -10.26
CA ASN A 125 0.87 9.94 -10.09
C ASN A 125 0.81 8.42 -10.07
N GLY A 126 1.79 7.74 -9.46
CA GLY A 126 1.82 6.28 -9.32
C GLY A 126 2.11 5.54 -10.63
N THR A 127 2.79 6.20 -11.58
CA THR A 127 3.20 5.59 -12.85
C THR A 127 4.47 4.78 -12.65
N SER A 128 5.42 5.31 -11.87
CA SER A 128 6.62 4.62 -11.41
C SER A 128 6.87 4.91 -9.93
N PHE A 129 7.67 4.06 -9.30
CA PHE A 129 8.00 4.12 -7.88
C PHE A 129 9.50 4.04 -7.67
N ASP A 130 9.98 4.76 -6.66
CA ASP A 130 11.36 4.69 -6.20
C ASP A 130 11.70 3.30 -5.65
N LYS A 131 12.99 2.97 -5.62
CA LYS A 131 13.45 1.74 -4.98
C LYS A 131 13.03 1.73 -3.50
N PRO A 132 12.55 0.60 -2.96
CA PRO A 132 12.16 0.50 -1.56
C PRO A 132 13.30 0.90 -0.62
N THR A 133 12.95 1.66 0.42
CA THR A 133 13.86 2.08 1.48
C THR A 133 13.39 1.50 2.82
N ASN A 134 14.28 0.83 3.56
CA ASN A 134 14.01 0.36 4.91
C ASN A 134 14.01 1.55 5.90
N LEU A 135 12.87 1.83 6.52
CA LEU A 135 12.69 2.95 7.45
C LEU A 135 13.04 2.61 8.90
N SER A 136 12.75 1.39 9.35
CA SER A 136 12.99 0.92 10.72
C SER A 136 14.44 0.57 10.95
N ASN A 137 15.02 -0.22 10.04
CA ASN A 137 16.44 -0.61 9.95
C ASN A 137 17.07 -0.89 11.33
N ASN A 138 16.43 -1.77 12.11
CA ASN A 138 16.87 -2.12 13.45
C ASN A 138 16.70 -3.63 13.71
N HIS A 139 17.17 -4.12 14.86
CA HIS A 139 17.14 -5.56 15.18
C HIS A 139 15.78 -6.06 15.70
N GLY A 140 14.85 -5.16 15.98
CA GLY A 140 13.50 -5.49 16.42
C GLY A 140 12.63 -5.99 15.28
N ASN A 141 11.52 -6.62 15.63
CA ASN A 141 10.49 -6.98 14.67
C ASN A 141 9.53 -5.79 14.49
N SER A 142 9.67 -5.09 13.37
CA SER A 142 8.92 -3.90 13.00
C SER A 142 7.64 -4.29 12.25
N THR A 143 6.49 -3.89 12.77
CA THR A 143 5.18 -4.35 12.28
C THR A 143 4.13 -3.23 12.32
N ASN A 144 2.96 -3.52 11.72
CA ASN A 144 1.78 -2.64 11.75
C ASN A 144 2.09 -1.20 11.32
N PRO A 145 2.71 -0.97 10.15
CA PRO A 145 2.96 0.38 9.69
C PRO A 145 1.65 1.12 9.46
N GLN A 146 1.65 2.43 9.63
CA GLN A 146 0.60 3.36 9.19
C GLN A 146 1.25 4.56 8.51
N ILE A 147 0.55 5.17 7.55
CA ILE A 147 1.04 6.33 6.82
C ILE A 147 -0.04 7.40 6.68
N SER A 148 0.36 8.66 6.81
CA SER A 148 -0.48 9.82 6.54
C SER A 148 0.33 10.95 5.90
N THR A 149 -0.36 11.89 5.26
CA THR A 149 0.27 13.05 4.62
C THR A 149 -0.39 14.34 5.07
N SER A 150 0.40 15.41 5.21
CA SER A 150 -0.09 16.76 5.51
C SER A 150 0.84 17.79 4.88
N GLY A 151 0.31 18.60 3.95
CA GLY A 151 1.12 19.49 3.13
C GLY A 151 2.20 18.72 2.36
N SER A 152 3.44 19.17 2.47
CA SER A 152 4.64 18.53 1.90
C SER A 152 5.30 17.51 2.84
N ASN A 153 4.56 16.97 3.81
CA ASN A 153 5.10 16.05 4.80
C ASN A 153 4.41 14.70 4.74
N VAL A 154 5.20 13.65 4.93
CA VAL A 154 4.74 12.27 5.12
C VAL A 154 5.08 11.83 6.54
N TYR A 155 4.11 11.18 7.18
CA TYR A 155 4.19 10.70 8.55
C TYR A 155 4.02 9.19 8.50
N VAL A 156 5.03 8.46 8.97
CA VAL A 156 4.98 7.00 9.08
C VAL A 156 5.15 6.62 10.54
N LEU A 157 4.32 5.71 11.03
CA LEU A 157 4.45 5.12 12.36
C LEU A 157 4.42 3.60 12.27
N TRP A 158 5.01 2.91 13.23
CA TRP A 158 5.00 1.45 13.31
C TRP A 158 5.24 0.96 14.74
N SER A 159 5.06 -0.34 14.98
CA SER A 159 5.35 -1.00 16.25
C SER A 159 6.62 -1.83 16.15
N ASP A 160 7.60 -1.58 17.02
CA ASP A 160 8.79 -2.42 17.16
C ASP A 160 8.65 -3.35 18.37
N PHE A 161 8.89 -4.63 18.12
CA PHE A 161 9.02 -5.63 19.16
C PHE A 161 10.50 -5.97 19.32
N LEU A 162 11.12 -5.35 20.32
CA LEU A 162 12.46 -5.70 20.77
C LEU A 162 12.34 -6.80 21.83
N SER A 163 13.39 -7.59 22.02
CA SER A 163 13.40 -8.77 22.92
C SER A 163 12.94 -8.50 24.37
N THR A 164 12.87 -7.24 24.78
CA THR A 164 12.52 -6.83 26.14
C THR A 164 11.44 -5.74 26.22
N LYS A 165 10.98 -5.18 25.09
CA LYS A 165 10.02 -4.06 25.08
C LYS A 165 9.31 -3.90 23.73
N THR A 166 8.10 -3.35 23.79
CA THR A 166 7.38 -2.86 22.61
C THR A 166 7.48 -1.35 22.55
N GLU A 167 7.81 -0.80 21.37
CA GLU A 167 7.89 0.63 21.13
C GLU A 167 6.98 1.04 19.96
N ILE A 168 6.38 2.23 20.06
CA ILE A 168 5.69 2.86 18.93
C ILE A 168 6.63 3.92 18.37
N ASN A 169 7.06 3.71 17.14
CA ASN A 169 8.02 4.56 16.47
C ASN A 169 7.33 5.45 15.44
N TYR A 170 7.96 6.59 15.15
CA TYR A 170 7.48 7.57 14.20
C TYR A 170 8.65 8.13 13.38
N LYS A 171 8.42 8.33 12.09
CA LYS A 171 9.33 9.02 11.18
C LYS A 171 8.61 10.09 10.38
N HIS A 172 9.14 11.30 10.49
CA HIS A 172 8.83 12.42 9.60
C HIS A 172 9.68 12.30 8.34
N ILE A 173 9.04 12.35 7.18
CA ILE A 173 9.74 12.50 5.90
C ILE A 173 9.30 13.84 5.32
N GLY A 174 10.20 14.82 5.38
CA GLY A 174 10.03 16.08 4.67
C GLY A 174 10.28 15.86 3.19
N ILE A 175 9.28 16.18 2.36
CA ILE A 175 9.46 16.16 0.91
C ILE A 175 10.16 17.46 0.54
N ILE A 176 11.50 17.43 0.49
CA ILE A 176 12.30 18.57 0.06
C ILE A 176 12.45 18.50 -1.46
N GLY A 177 11.76 19.40 -2.17
CA GLY A 177 11.62 19.43 -3.63
C GLY A 177 10.24 18.91 -4.04
N LEU A 178 9.37 19.71 -4.66
CA LEU A 178 9.53 20.17 -6.03
C LEU A 178 9.09 21.64 -6.20
N LYS A 179 10.02 22.46 -6.70
CA LYS A 179 9.72 23.51 -7.68
C LYS A 179 9.52 22.85 -9.04
#